data_AF-A0A178YG66-F1
#
_entry.id   AF-A0A178YG66-F1
#
_cell.length_a   1.000
_cell.length_b   1.000
_cell.length_c   1.000
_cell.angle_alpha   90.00
_cell.angle_beta   90.00
_cell.angle_gamma   90.00
#
_symmetry.space_group_name_H-M   'P 1'
#
loop_
_entity.id
_entity.type
_entity.pdbx_description
1 polymer ?
#
loop_
_entity_poly.entity_id
_entity_poly.type
_entity_poly.pdbx_seq_one_letter_code
_entity_poly.pdbx_strand_id
1 'polypeptide(L)'
;MMSFAPTAWFGLVFTPVLIATGQILFKMTSARAAGFSARELMSLFSSPTLLSALMLYGLGTIIWIFTLKSVPLTLAYSFMALTFCLVPLFAAFFLGETVTARYAIGAALIIGGMIVINS
;
A
#
# COMPACT_ATOMS: atom_id res chain seq x y z
N MET A 1 -3.29 -17.49 19.92
CA MET A 1 -2.46 -16.38 19.40
C MET A 1 -1.33 -16.96 18.57
N MET A 2 -1.36 -16.77 17.26
CA MET A 2 -0.25 -17.19 16.39
C MET A 2 0.99 -16.36 16.75
N SER A 3 1.97 -16.99 17.39
CA SER A 3 3.19 -16.29 17.80
C SER A 3 4.18 -16.29 16.65
N PHE A 4 4.00 -15.38 15.69
CA PHE A 4 5.02 -15.12 14.67
C PHE A 4 6.19 -14.33 15.25
N ALA A 5 7.37 -14.48 14.66
CA ALA A 5 8.54 -13.70 15.03
C ALA A 5 8.26 -12.18 14.89
N PRO A 6 8.88 -11.31 15.71
CA PRO A 6 8.72 -9.85 15.60
C PRO A 6 8.99 -9.30 14.19
N THR A 7 9.92 -9.92 13.46
CA THR A 7 10.26 -9.57 12.07
C THR A 7 9.12 -9.83 11.09
N ALA A 8 8.31 -10.86 11.32
CA ALA A 8 7.13 -11.14 10.51
C ALA A 8 6.05 -10.07 10.74
N TRP A 9 5.80 -9.70 12.00
CA TRP A 9 4.87 -8.62 12.34
C TRP A 9 5.27 -7.29 11.73
N PHE A 10 6.56 -6.97 11.74
CA PHE A 10 7.09 -5.81 11.04
C PHE A 10 6.71 -5.85 9.56
N GLY A 11 6.96 -6.95 8.86
CA GLY A 11 6.62 -7.06 7.45
C GLY A 11 5.12 -7.00 7.16
N LEU A 12 4.29 -7.61 8.00
CA LEU A 12 2.83 -7.61 7.86
C LEU A 12 2.22 -6.20 7.93
N VAL A 13 2.74 -5.33 8.79
CA VAL A 13 2.19 -3.97 8.98
C VAL A 13 2.93 -2.94 8.12
N PHE A 14 4.25 -3.04 8.02
CA PHE A 14 5.07 -2.04 7.33
C PHE A 14 4.91 -2.12 5.81
N THR A 15 4.76 -3.31 5.23
CA THR A 15 4.58 -3.47 3.79
C THR A 15 3.34 -2.72 3.26
N PRO A 16 2.13 -2.88 3.86
CA PRO A 16 0.96 -2.07 3.49
C PRO A 16 1.22 -0.55 3.53
N VAL A 17 1.99 -0.06 4.50
CA VAL A 17 2.33 1.38 4.61
C VAL A 17 3.21 1.82 3.44
N LEU A 18 4.23 1.05 3.07
CA LEU A 18 5.08 1.33 1.91
C LEU A 18 4.27 1.35 0.61
N ILE A 19 3.39 0.36 0.44
CA ILE A 19 2.52 0.25 -0.74
C ILE A 19 1.53 1.41 -0.80
N ALA A 20 0.91 1.78 0.31
CA ALA A 20 0.00 2.92 0.38
C ALA A 20 0.71 4.24 0.07
N THR A 21 1.93 4.41 0.56
CA THR A 21 2.76 5.60 0.24
C THR A 21 3.11 5.64 -1.25
N GLY A 22 3.50 4.50 -1.83
CA GLY A 22 3.77 4.40 -3.26
C GLY A 22 2.56 4.73 -4.14
N GLN A 23 1.34 4.37 -3.71
CA GLN A 23 0.10 4.76 -4.39
C GLN A 23 -0.08 6.28 -4.48
N ILE A 24 0.25 7.02 -3.42
CA ILE A 24 0.22 8.49 -3.45
C ILE A 24 1.23 9.04 -4.45
N LEU A 25 2.44 8.49 -4.47
CA LEU A 25 3.47 8.90 -5.42
C LEU A 25 3.10 8.57 -6.88
N PHE A 26 2.42 7.44 -7.13
CA PHE A 26 1.86 7.15 -8.45
C PHE A 26 0.78 8.16 -8.83
N LYS A 27 -0.11 8.53 -7.91
CA LYS A 27 -1.12 9.57 -8.15
C LYS A 27 -0.46 10.92 -8.47
N MET A 28 0.53 11.35 -7.70
CA MET A 28 1.30 12.59 -7.97
C MET A 28 2.04 12.53 -9.31
N THR A 29 2.57 11.37 -9.69
CA THR A 29 3.23 11.15 -10.98
C THR A 29 2.21 11.26 -12.12
N SER A 30 1.04 10.63 -11.98
CA SER A 30 -0.03 10.68 -12.98
C SER A 30 -0.54 12.09 -13.23
N ALA A 31 -0.60 12.93 -12.19
CA ALA A 31 -1.02 14.33 -12.32
C ALA A 31 -0.07 15.19 -13.15
N ARG A 32 1.18 14.75 -13.35
CA ARG A 32 2.20 15.43 -14.18
C ARG A 32 2.24 14.91 -15.61
N ALA A 33 1.61 13.77 -15.90
CA ALA A 33 1.49 13.25 -17.25
C ALA A 33 0.34 13.99 -17.96
N ALA A 34 0.64 14.73 -19.04
CA ALA A 34 -0.37 15.47 -19.79
C ALA A 34 -1.12 14.59 -20.82
N GLY A 35 -0.65 13.36 -21.06
CA GLY A 35 -1.22 12.43 -22.03
C GLY A 35 -0.49 11.09 -22.08
N PHE A 36 -0.77 10.32 -23.14
CA PHE A 36 -0.21 8.98 -23.40
C PHE A 36 0.72 8.96 -24.63
N SER A 37 1.39 10.07 -24.93
CA SER A 37 2.36 10.10 -26.03
C SER A 37 3.62 9.31 -25.69
N ALA A 38 4.34 8.81 -26.70
CA ALA A 38 5.61 8.09 -26.49
C ALA A 38 6.64 8.96 -25.74
N ARG A 39 6.65 10.28 -25.98
CA ARG A 39 7.53 11.22 -25.28
C ARG A 39 7.19 11.34 -23.79
N GLU A 40 5.90 11.37 -23.43
CA GLU A 40 5.46 11.42 -22.04
C GLU A 40 5.74 10.09 -21.33
N LEU A 41 5.53 8.97 -22.01
CA LEU A 41 5.89 7.67 -21.46
C LEU A 41 7.40 7.56 -21.18
N MET A 42 8.24 8.09 -22.08
CA MET A 42 9.68 8.17 -21.86
C MET A 42 10.05 9.10 -20.70
N SER A 43 9.35 10.23 -20.53
CA SER A 43 9.64 11.16 -19.42
C SER A 43 9.27 10.60 -18.06
N LEU A 44 8.29 9.69 -17.99
CA LEU A 44 7.94 8.96 -16.76
C LEU A 44 9.12 8.17 -16.20
N PHE A 45 9.93 7.52 -17.04
CA PHE A 45 11.11 6.76 -16.58
C PHE A 45 12.17 7.62 -15.89
N SER A 46 12.19 8.92 -16.17
CA SER A 46 13.09 9.88 -15.51
C SER A 46 12.42 10.63 -14.36
N SER A 47 11.15 10.33 -14.05
CA SER A 47 10.40 11.01 -12.99
C SER A 47 10.87 10.58 -11.61
N PRO A 48 11.43 11.50 -10.78
CA PRO A 48 11.89 11.13 -9.44
C PRO A 48 10.76 10.60 -8.55
N THR A 49 9.53 11.08 -8.76
CA THR A 49 8.36 10.61 -8.00
C THR A 49 7.97 9.19 -8.39
N LEU A 50 8.06 8.83 -9.69
CA LEU A 50 7.83 7.45 -10.13
C LEU A 50 8.91 6.52 -9.58
N LEU A 51 10.18 6.92 -9.72
CA LEU A 51 11.32 6.13 -9.25
C LEU A 51 11.24 5.89 -7.73
N SER A 52 10.82 6.90 -6.96
CA SER A 52 10.57 6.76 -5.53
C SER A 52 9.42 5.80 -5.24
N ALA A 53 8.31 5.86 -5.99
CA ALA A 53 7.19 4.93 -5.85
C ALA A 53 7.62 3.48 -6.12
N LEU A 54 8.37 3.27 -7.22
CA LEU A 54 8.89 1.96 -7.59
C LEU A 54 9.90 1.44 -6.57
N MET A 55 10.74 2.32 -5.99
CA MET A 55 11.66 1.95 -4.92
C MET A 55 10.90 1.48 -3.67
N LEU A 56 9.86 2.20 -3.24
CA LEU A 56 9.02 1.78 -2.11
C LEU A 56 8.33 0.43 -2.38
N TYR A 57 7.82 0.23 -3.60
CA TYR A 57 7.24 -1.03 -4.03
C TYR A 57 8.25 -2.17 -4.06
N GLY A 58 9.47 -1.92 -4.55
CA GLY A 58 10.56 -2.88 -4.57
C GLY A 58 10.97 -3.29 -3.16
N LEU A 59 11.18 -2.31 -2.26
CA LEU A 59 11.47 -2.56 -0.85
C LEU A 59 10.35 -3.34 -0.17
N GLY A 60 9.10 -2.93 -0.37
CA GLY A 60 7.92 -3.64 0.13
C GLY A 60 7.87 -5.08 -0.38
N THR A 61 8.16 -5.31 -1.67
CA THR A 61 8.20 -6.64 -2.27
C THR A 61 9.27 -7.53 -1.63
N ILE A 62 10.47 -7.00 -1.40
CA ILE A 62 11.56 -7.75 -0.73
C ILE A 62 11.13 -8.13 0.69
N ILE A 63 10.61 -7.18 1.48
CA ILE A 63 10.13 -7.43 2.84
C ILE A 63 9.00 -8.46 2.83
N TRP A 64 8.07 -8.34 1.89
CA TRP A 64 6.93 -9.24 1.74
C TRP A 64 7.36 -10.67 1.44
N ILE A 65 8.29 -10.87 0.51
CA ILE A 65 8.84 -12.19 0.17
C ILE A 65 9.38 -12.90 1.43
N PHE A 66 10.14 -12.19 2.27
CA PHE A 66 10.67 -12.77 3.51
C PHE A 66 9.58 -13.01 4.57
N THR A 67 8.59 -12.13 4.66
CA THR A 67 7.45 -12.28 5.57
C THR A 67 6.65 -13.54 5.25
N LEU A 68 6.41 -13.81 3.96
CA LEU A 68 5.67 -14.98 3.49
C LEU A 68 6.41 -16.31 3.74
N LYS A 69 7.70 -16.30 4.05
CA LYS A 69 8.42 -17.53 4.48
C LYS A 69 7.96 -18.02 5.85
N SER A 70 7.42 -17.12 6.67
CA SER A 70 7.08 -17.39 8.08
C SER A 70 5.58 -17.32 8.38
N VAL A 71 4.78 -16.80 7.45
CA VAL A 71 3.34 -16.58 7.63
C VAL A 71 2.57 -17.18 6.44
N PRO A 72 1.53 -18.00 6.68
CA PRO A 72 0.65 -18.47 5.61
C PRO A 72 0.09 -17.31 4.78
N LEU A 73 0.10 -17.45 3.46
CA LEU A 73 -0.29 -16.37 2.53
C LEU A 73 -1.70 -15.84 2.81
N THR A 74 -2.66 -16.71 3.14
CA THR A 74 -4.05 -16.32 3.44
C THR A 74 -4.14 -15.38 4.65
N LEU A 75 -3.34 -15.63 5.69
CA LEU A 75 -3.26 -14.77 6.87
C LEU A 75 -2.52 -13.49 6.55
N ALA A 76 -1.36 -13.58 5.90
CA ALA A 76 -0.59 -12.41 5.53
C ALA A 76 -1.40 -11.45 4.64
N TYR A 77 -2.07 -11.97 3.61
CA TYR A 77 -2.84 -11.16 2.67
C TYR A 77 -3.99 -10.39 3.33
N SER A 78 -4.52 -10.87 4.46
CA SER A 78 -5.49 -10.10 5.25
C SER A 78 -4.92 -8.79 5.80
N PHE A 79 -3.63 -8.74 6.15
CA PHE A 79 -2.94 -7.48 6.49
C PHE A 79 -2.72 -6.59 5.26
N MET A 80 -2.53 -7.19 4.08
CA MET A 80 -2.40 -6.43 2.85
C MET A 80 -3.66 -5.62 2.53
N ALA A 81 -4.83 -6.09 3.01
CA ALA A 81 -6.08 -5.34 2.90
C ALA A 81 -6.07 -4.00 3.67
N LEU A 82 -5.14 -3.78 4.61
CA LEU A 82 -4.93 -2.48 5.25
C LEU A 82 -4.58 -1.38 4.24
N THR A 83 -4.07 -1.72 3.05
CA THR A 83 -3.89 -0.76 1.95
C THR A 83 -5.22 -0.10 1.54
N PHE A 84 -6.35 -0.83 1.59
CA PHE A 84 -7.70 -0.29 1.42
C PHE A 84 -8.20 0.54 2.62
N CYS A 85 -7.34 0.84 3.59
CA CYS A 85 -7.63 1.82 4.64
C CYS A 85 -6.63 2.96 4.53
N LEU A 86 -5.33 2.61 4.41
CA LEU A 86 -4.22 3.54 4.39
C LEU A 86 -4.20 4.43 3.14
N VAL A 87 -4.51 3.90 1.95
CA VAL A 87 -4.41 4.69 0.71
C VAL A 87 -5.29 5.94 0.75
N PRO A 88 -6.60 5.87 1.08
CA PRO A 88 -7.41 7.09 1.12
C PRO A 88 -7.16 7.98 2.33
N LEU A 89 -6.66 7.43 3.45
CA LEU A 89 -6.16 8.27 4.55
C LEU A 89 -4.96 9.10 4.10
N PHE A 90 -4.01 8.47 3.39
CA PHE A 90 -2.87 9.18 2.83
C PHE A 90 -3.29 10.13 1.70
N ALA A 91 -4.25 9.76 0.85
CA ALA A 91 -4.76 10.65 -0.18
C ALA A 91 -5.46 11.87 0.43
N ALA A 92 -6.22 11.70 1.50
CA ALA A 92 -6.82 12.82 2.23
C ALA A 92 -5.76 13.73 2.84
N PHE A 93 -4.72 13.15 3.45
CA PHE A 93 -3.66 13.92 4.09
C PHE A 93 -2.74 14.65 3.10
N PHE A 94 -2.26 13.96 2.06
CA PHE A 94 -1.27 14.50 1.12
C PHE A 94 -1.88 15.19 -0.10
N LEU A 95 -3.08 14.79 -0.53
CA LEU A 95 -3.72 15.29 -1.74
C LEU A 95 -5.01 16.08 -1.47
N GLY A 96 -5.48 16.13 -0.21
CA GLY A 96 -6.72 16.82 0.16
C GLY A 96 -7.99 16.12 -0.31
N GLU A 97 -7.93 14.84 -0.67
CA GLU A 97 -9.12 14.07 -1.06
C GLU A 97 -10.09 13.87 0.12
N THR A 98 -11.40 13.83 -0.14
CA THR A 98 -12.40 13.68 0.92
C THR A 98 -12.65 12.20 1.23
N VAL A 99 -12.45 11.80 2.49
CA VAL A 99 -12.88 10.47 2.98
C VAL A 99 -14.36 10.53 3.35
N THR A 100 -15.19 9.79 2.63
CA THR A 100 -16.63 9.74 2.90
C THR A 100 -16.96 8.83 4.09
N ALA A 101 -18.11 9.07 4.73
CA ALA A 101 -18.61 8.18 5.79
C ALA A 101 -18.81 6.73 5.30
N ARG A 102 -19.25 6.56 4.03
CA ARG A 102 -19.37 5.23 3.41
C ARG A 102 -18.02 4.51 3.34
N TYR A 103 -16.97 5.25 2.98
CA TYR A 103 -15.61 4.70 2.96
C TYR A 103 -15.14 4.31 4.37
N ALA A 104 -15.37 5.17 5.37
CA ALA A 104 -15.00 4.87 6.75
C ALA A 104 -15.69 3.61 7.29
N ILE A 105 -16.97 3.41 6.98
CA ILE A 105 -17.71 2.17 7.32
C ILE A 105 -17.09 0.97 6.62
N GLY A 106 -16.79 1.07 5.32
CA GLY A 106 -16.12 0.00 4.57
C GLY A 106 -14.75 -0.35 5.15
N ALA A 107 -13.93 0.64 5.50
CA ALA A 107 -12.64 0.45 6.14
C ALA A 107 -12.78 -0.26 7.50
N ALA A 108 -13.76 0.11 8.32
CA ALA A 108 -14.05 -0.59 9.57
C ALA A 108 -14.44 -2.06 9.35
N LEU A 109 -15.22 -2.37 8.31
CA LEU A 109 -15.55 -3.75 7.95
C LEU A 109 -14.32 -4.55 7.47
N ILE A 110 -13.41 -3.92 6.71
CA ILE A 110 -12.15 -4.55 6.28
C ILE A 110 -11.27 -4.88 7.49
N ILE A 111 -11.11 -3.94 8.42
CA ILE A 111 -10.36 -4.16 9.68
C ILE A 111 -11.03 -5.25 10.52
N GLY A 112 -12.36 -5.23 10.64
CA GLY A 112 -13.11 -6.27 11.33
C GLY A 112 -12.91 -7.66 10.72
N GLY A 113 -12.99 -7.76 9.39
CA GLY A 113 -12.70 -9.01 8.66
C GLY A 113 -11.27 -9.51 8.89
N MET A 114 -10.29 -8.60 8.85
CA MET A 114 -8.89 -8.94 9.17
C MET A 114 -8.75 -9.48 10.60
N ILE A 115 -9.42 -8.87 11.59
CA ILE A 115 -9.39 -9.35 12.98
C ILE A 115 -9.98 -10.77 13.08
N VAL A 116 -11.14 -11.01 12.46
CA VAL A 116 -11.80 -12.32 12.46
C VAL A 116 -10.91 -13.40 11.83
N ILE A 117 -10.22 -13.08 10.72
CA ILE A 117 -9.30 -14.01 10.05
C ILE A 117 -8.10 -14.40 10.93
N ASN A 118 -7.64 -13.49 11.81
CA ASN A 118 -6.41 -13.68 12.61
C ASN A 118 -6.69 -13.99 14.11
N SER A 119 -7.95 -14.21 14.47
CA SER A 119 -8.36 -14.56 15.85
C SER A 119 -8.05 -16.02 16.20
#